data_AF-A0A0B6YBJ3-F1
#
_entry.id   AF-A0A0B6YBJ3-F1
#
_cell.length_a   1.000
_cell.length_b   1.000
_cell.length_c   1.000
_cell.angle_alpha   90.00
_cell.angle_beta   90.00
_cell.angle_gamma   90.00
#
_symmetry.space_group_name_H-M   'P 1'
#
loop_
_entity.id
_entity.type
_entity.pdbx_description
1 polymer ?
#
loop_
_entity_poly.entity_id
_entity_poly.type
_entity_poly.pdbx_seq_one_letter_code
_entity_poly.pdbx_strand_id
1 'polypeptide(L)'
;MTVEGCPKVAKYILVGFNVLVLIVGCVAIGLGAWTLVADNGQLREITGSNLYRGASITIIVGGCIIVVLAFLGCGGSIMESRVMLGIYFVIMLLFLILFVVATVLGFVYKDDLKSELSKQMEKTLVNQYEVDLTNNQNNREVTDVWNDIQTNLKCCGVEGSLGSDRSWFLWQSSAWYRAQPANSNRTLVPASCCNKALTNTDQCRKVNGTA
;
A
#
# COMPACT_ATOMS: atom_id res chain seq x y z
N MET A 1 36.18 -27.11 29.56
CA MET A 1 35.87 -27.41 28.14
C MET A 1 35.75 -26.08 27.44
N THR A 2 36.85 -25.64 26.83
CA THR A 2 36.99 -24.29 26.28
C THR A 2 36.16 -24.16 25.01
N VAL A 3 35.28 -23.17 25.02
CA VAL A 3 34.36 -22.83 23.94
C VAL A 3 35.13 -22.07 22.85
N GLU A 4 36.16 -22.68 22.26
CA GLU A 4 37.00 -22.01 21.25
C GLU A 4 36.38 -22.07 19.83
N GLY A 5 35.41 -22.97 19.62
CA GLY A 5 34.68 -23.13 18.37
C GLY A 5 33.39 -22.31 18.26
N CYS A 6 32.60 -22.21 19.34
CA CYS A 6 31.29 -21.53 19.33
C CYS A 6 31.32 -20.04 18.90
N PRO A 7 32.27 -19.20 19.37
CA PRO A 7 32.30 -17.80 18.94
C PRO A 7 32.69 -17.64 17.47
N LYS A 8 33.51 -18.55 16.90
CA LYS A 8 33.84 -18.54 15.47
C LYS A 8 32.62 -18.92 14.62
N VAL A 9 31.88 -19.94 15.02
CA VAL A 9 30.64 -20.35 14.34
C VAL A 9 29.60 -19.23 14.37
N ALA A 10 29.38 -18.61 15.54
CA ALA A 10 28.45 -17.48 15.68
C ALA A 10 28.87 -16.28 14.80
N LYS A 11 30.16 -16.00 14.69
CA LYS A 11 30.71 -14.96 13.80
C LYS A 11 30.35 -15.23 12.34
N TYR A 12 30.60 -16.44 11.86
CA TYR A 12 30.28 -16.83 10.47
C TYR A 12 28.77 -16.79 10.19
N ILE A 13 27.94 -17.24 11.13
CA ILE A 13 26.48 -17.17 10.99
C ILE A 13 26.03 -15.70 10.90
N LEU A 14 26.54 -14.83 11.79
CA LEU A 14 26.17 -13.41 11.80
C LEU A 14 26.58 -12.72 10.49
N VAL A 15 27.81 -12.96 10.01
CA VAL A 15 28.28 -12.38 8.74
C VAL A 15 27.45 -12.93 7.58
N GLY A 16 27.23 -14.25 7.51
CA GLY A 16 26.42 -14.86 6.45
C GLY A 16 25.00 -14.30 6.40
N PHE A 17 24.36 -14.16 7.55
CA PHE A 17 23.03 -13.56 7.65
C PHE A 17 23.04 -12.09 7.19
N ASN A 18 23.98 -11.28 7.66
CA ASN A 18 24.06 -9.87 7.24
C ASN A 18 24.37 -9.72 5.75
N VAL A 19 25.17 -10.61 5.14
CA VAL A 19 25.39 -10.62 3.69
C VAL A 19 24.11 -10.94 2.93
N LEU A 20 23.30 -11.91 3.39
CA LEU A 20 22.00 -12.19 2.77
C LEU A 20 21.06 -10.98 2.87
N VAL A 21 21.00 -10.35 4.04
CA VAL A 21 20.20 -9.14 4.28
C VAL A 21 20.67 -7.97 3.40
N LEU A 22 21.98 -7.83 3.20
CA LEU A 22 22.56 -6.84 2.28
C LEU A 22 22.07 -7.06 0.85
N ILE A 23 22.10 -8.31 0.36
CA ILE A 23 21.62 -8.66 -0.99
C ILE A 23 20.13 -8.32 -1.12
N VAL A 24 19.31 -8.68 -0.14
CA VAL A 24 17.87 -8.36 -0.12
C VAL A 24 17.65 -6.85 -0.15
N GLY A 25 18.42 -6.08 0.62
CA GLY A 25 18.36 -4.62 0.62
C GLY A 25 18.71 -4.00 -0.74
N CYS A 26 19.79 -4.49 -1.38
CA CYS A 26 20.18 -4.04 -2.72
C CYS A 26 19.12 -4.38 -3.78
N VAL A 27 18.53 -5.58 -3.72
CA VAL A 27 17.43 -5.98 -4.60
C VAL A 27 16.21 -5.09 -4.37
N ALA A 28 15.85 -4.79 -3.13
CA ALA A 28 14.74 -3.89 -2.81
C ALA A 28 14.95 -2.48 -3.39
N ILE A 29 16.15 -1.91 -3.21
CA ILE A 29 16.49 -0.60 -3.81
C ILE A 29 16.42 -0.67 -5.33
N GLY A 30 16.97 -1.73 -5.93
CA GLY A 30 16.95 -1.94 -7.39
C GLY A 30 15.52 -2.04 -7.92
N LEU A 31 14.66 -2.81 -7.26
CA LEU A 31 13.25 -2.92 -7.62
C LEU A 31 12.50 -1.59 -7.45
N GLY A 32 12.69 -0.88 -6.34
CA GLY A 32 12.05 0.40 -6.12
C GLY A 32 12.53 1.50 -7.09
N ALA A 33 13.81 1.51 -7.47
CA ALA A 33 14.33 2.41 -8.48
C ALA A 33 13.82 2.03 -9.89
N TRP A 34 13.80 0.73 -10.20
CA TRP A 34 13.24 0.22 -11.44
C TRP A 34 11.78 0.62 -11.60
N THR A 35 10.96 0.51 -10.54
CA THR A 35 9.55 0.89 -10.58
C THR A 35 9.35 2.39 -10.82
N LEU A 36 10.26 3.26 -10.34
CA LEU A 36 10.20 4.70 -10.59
C LEU A 36 10.67 5.11 -11.99
N VAL A 37 11.66 4.42 -12.54
CA VAL A 37 12.31 4.78 -13.82
C VAL A 37 11.65 4.10 -15.01
N ALA A 38 11.24 2.84 -14.85
CA ALA A 38 10.53 2.15 -15.90
C ALA A 38 9.16 2.80 -16.07
N ASP A 39 8.98 3.52 -17.18
CA ASP A 39 7.72 4.13 -17.59
C ASP A 39 6.74 3.04 -18.07
N ASN A 40 6.50 2.06 -17.19
CA ASN A 40 5.56 0.99 -17.42
C ASN A 40 4.18 1.57 -17.12
N GLY A 41 3.62 2.27 -18.12
CA GLY A 41 2.28 2.85 -18.08
C GLY A 41 1.26 1.88 -17.49
N GLN A 42 1.37 0.58 -17.81
CA GLN A 42 0.50 -0.47 -17.27
C GLN A 42 0.58 -0.62 -15.74
N LEU A 43 1.76 -0.58 -15.11
CA LEU A 43 1.86 -0.77 -13.65
C LEU A 43 1.47 0.51 -12.87
N ARG A 44 1.70 1.68 -13.47
CA ARG A 44 1.20 2.97 -12.96
C ARG A 44 -0.32 3.09 -13.11
N GLU A 45 -0.88 2.55 -14.18
CA GLU A 45 -2.32 2.50 -14.47
C GLU A 45 -3.05 1.45 -13.60
N ILE A 46 -2.35 0.41 -13.13
CA ILE A 46 -2.87 -0.67 -12.24
C ILE A 46 -2.69 -0.38 -10.73
N THR A 47 -1.97 0.68 -10.33
CA THR A 47 -1.75 0.98 -8.90
C THR A 47 -2.01 2.45 -8.55
N GLY A 48 -2.27 3.30 -9.54
CA GLY A 48 -2.35 4.76 -9.43
C GLY A 48 -1.01 5.41 -9.09
N SER A 49 -0.67 6.50 -9.80
CA SER A 49 0.71 7.01 -9.79
C SER A 49 1.21 7.53 -8.44
N ASN A 50 0.37 8.12 -7.58
CA ASN A 50 0.77 8.60 -6.26
C ASN A 50 1.02 7.45 -5.27
N LEU A 51 0.14 6.45 -5.23
CA LEU A 51 0.30 5.28 -4.36
C LEU A 51 1.49 4.42 -4.81
N TYR A 52 1.60 4.21 -6.12
CA TYR A 52 2.72 3.50 -6.73
C TYR A 52 4.07 4.20 -6.47
N ARG A 53 4.10 5.53 -6.60
CA ARG A 53 5.29 6.35 -6.31
C ARG A 53 5.63 6.32 -4.82
N GLY A 54 4.62 6.46 -3.95
CA GLY A 54 4.77 6.36 -2.50
C GLY A 54 5.36 5.02 -2.08
N ALA A 55 4.76 3.92 -2.54
CA ALA A 55 5.22 2.56 -2.27
C ALA A 55 6.66 2.33 -2.77
N SER A 56 6.98 2.80 -3.98
CA SER A 56 8.33 2.69 -4.54
C SER A 56 9.35 3.45 -3.70
N ILE A 57 9.04 4.69 -3.28
CA ILE A 57 9.92 5.48 -2.40
C ILE A 57 10.09 4.79 -1.04
N THR A 58 9.02 4.24 -0.45
CA THR A 58 9.11 3.52 0.82
C THR A 58 10.00 2.28 0.73
N ILE A 59 9.90 1.51 -0.37
CA ILE A 59 10.77 0.34 -0.61
C ILE A 59 12.24 0.77 -0.75
N ILE A 60 12.53 1.86 -1.46
CA ILE A 60 13.90 2.39 -1.59
C ILE A 60 14.44 2.80 -0.24
N VAL A 61 13.70 3.61 0.52
CA VAL A 61 14.14 4.11 1.84
C VAL A 61 14.36 2.95 2.80
N GLY A 62 13.43 1.99 2.86
CA GLY A 62 13.56 0.78 3.66
C GLY A 62 14.78 -0.06 3.25
N GLY A 63 14.99 -0.25 1.95
CA GLY A 63 16.15 -0.95 1.40
C GLY A 63 17.48 -0.28 1.79
N CYS A 64 17.56 1.06 1.73
CA CYS A 64 18.74 1.81 2.18
C CYS A 64 19.04 1.59 3.66
N ILE A 65 18.01 1.63 4.52
CA ILE A 65 18.16 1.35 5.95
C ILE A 65 18.69 -0.08 6.17
N ILE A 66 18.12 -1.07 5.48
CA ILE A 66 18.54 -2.47 5.56
C ILE A 66 20.01 -2.63 5.14
N VAL A 67 20.43 -1.99 4.04
CA VAL A 67 21.82 -2.02 3.55
C VAL A 67 22.78 -1.44 4.58
N VAL A 68 22.46 -0.29 5.18
CA VAL A 68 23.30 0.34 6.21
C VAL A 68 23.43 -0.56 7.43
N LEU A 69 22.32 -1.14 7.91
CA LEU A 69 22.32 -2.05 9.06
C LEU A 69 23.14 -3.31 8.79
N ALA A 70 23.00 -3.89 7.60
CA ALA A 70 23.78 -5.05 7.18
C ALA A 70 25.28 -4.75 7.06
N PHE A 71 25.64 -3.57 6.55
CA PHE A 71 27.04 -3.14 6.47
C PHE A 71 27.64 -2.93 7.87
N LEU A 72 26.88 -2.34 8.79
CA LEU A 72 27.30 -2.19 10.19
C LEU A 72 27.47 -3.56 10.88
N GLY A 73 26.57 -4.51 10.62
CA GLY A 73 26.64 -5.88 11.14
C GLY A 73 27.85 -6.66 10.63
N CYS A 74 28.11 -6.62 9.32
CA CYS A 74 29.30 -7.23 8.71
C CYS A 74 30.60 -6.54 9.19
N GLY A 75 30.65 -5.20 9.15
CA GLY A 75 31.80 -4.42 9.55
C GLY A 75 32.15 -4.60 11.03
N GLY A 76 31.15 -4.57 11.92
CA GLY A 76 31.35 -4.80 13.35
C GLY A 76 31.86 -6.20 13.68
N SER A 77 31.45 -7.20 12.90
CA SER A 77 31.94 -8.57 13.04
C SER A 77 33.36 -8.76 12.50
N ILE A 78 33.64 -8.27 11.28
CA ILE A 78 34.95 -8.43 10.62
C ILE A 78 36.04 -7.66 11.36
N MET A 79 35.75 -6.42 11.79
CA MET A 79 36.72 -5.53 12.42
C MET A 79 36.95 -5.84 13.91
N GLU A 80 36.27 -6.87 14.44
CA GLU A 80 36.28 -7.30 15.86
C GLU A 80 36.08 -6.14 16.86
N SER A 81 35.44 -5.06 16.40
CA SER A 81 35.22 -3.86 17.17
C SER A 81 33.97 -4.03 18.02
N ARG A 82 34.19 -4.22 19.32
CA ARG A 82 33.11 -4.32 20.32
C ARG A 82 32.19 -3.09 20.30
N VAL A 83 32.74 -1.92 19.98
CA VAL A 83 31.97 -0.66 19.89
C VAL A 83 31.01 -0.70 18.70
N MET A 84 31.48 -1.11 17.52
CA MET A 84 30.66 -1.15 16.31
C MET A 84 29.55 -2.22 16.41
N LEU A 85 29.87 -3.38 17.00
CA LEU A 85 28.88 -4.42 17.30
C LEU A 85 27.88 -3.97 18.38
N GLY A 86 28.32 -3.20 19.38
CA GLY A 86 27.47 -2.59 20.39
C GLY A 86 26.49 -1.59 19.79
N ILE A 87 26.94 -0.71 18.88
CA ILE A 87 26.08 0.23 18.14
C ILE A 87 25.03 -0.53 17.32
N TYR A 88 25.44 -1.56 16.59
CA TYR A 88 24.52 -2.42 15.84
C TYR A 88 23.44 -3.02 16.76
N PHE A 89 23.83 -3.58 17.91
CA PHE A 89 22.90 -4.16 18.88
C PHE A 89 21.92 -3.12 19.43
N VAL A 90 22.40 -1.93 19.81
CA VAL A 90 21.54 -0.85 20.32
C VAL A 90 20.54 -0.40 19.26
N ILE A 91 20.97 -0.22 18.01
CA ILE A 91 20.07 0.17 16.91
C ILE A 91 19.01 -0.93 16.67
N MET A 92 19.42 -2.20 16.66
CA MET A 92 18.48 -3.33 16.51
C MET A 92 17.49 -3.41 17.67
N LEU A 93 17.93 -3.16 18.89
CA LEU A 93 17.06 -3.11 20.07
C LEU A 93 16.04 -1.97 19.95
N LEU A 94 16.46 -0.79 19.46
CA LEU A 94 15.54 0.32 19.21
C LEU A 94 14.49 -0.03 18.16
N PHE A 95 14.89 -0.67 17.05
CA PHE A 95 13.93 -1.18 16.05
C PHE A 95 12.96 -2.19 16.66
N LEU A 96 13.44 -3.11 17.50
CA LEU A 96 12.58 -4.07 18.18
C LEU A 96 11.53 -3.36 19.05
N ILE A 97 11.94 -2.38 19.86
CA ILE A 97 11.04 -1.59 20.70
C ILE A 97 10.03 -0.83 19.82
N LEU A 98 10.49 -0.18 18.74
CA LEU A 98 9.63 0.54 17.82
C LEU A 98 8.60 -0.39 17.16
N PHE A 99 8.98 -1.59 16.73
CA PHE A 99 8.06 -2.56 16.14
C PHE A 99 7.04 -3.05 17.16
N VAL A 100 7.44 -3.32 18.41
CA VAL A 100 6.51 -3.71 19.48
C VAL A 100 5.52 -2.59 19.75
N VAL A 101 5.99 -1.34 19.90
CA VAL A 101 5.12 -0.18 20.11
C VAL A 101 4.18 0.03 18.93
N ALA A 102 4.68 -0.01 17.69
CA ALA A 102 3.86 0.13 16.49
C ALA A 102 2.79 -0.98 16.39
N THR A 103 3.15 -2.22 16.73
CA THR A 103 2.21 -3.35 16.73
C THR A 103 1.13 -3.18 17.79
N VAL A 104 1.50 -2.80 19.01
CA VAL A 104 0.55 -2.55 20.10
C VAL A 104 -0.38 -1.39 19.75
N LEU A 105 0.17 -0.26 19.28
CA LEU A 105 -0.64 0.89 18.84
C LEU A 105 -1.56 0.50 17.67
N GLY A 106 -1.06 -0.24 16.69
CA GLY A 106 -1.86 -0.73 15.57
C GLY A 106 -3.01 -1.65 16.01
N PHE A 107 -2.80 -2.45 17.06
CA PHE A 107 -3.84 -3.31 17.61
C PHE A 107 -4.86 -2.53 18.45
N VAL A 108 -4.40 -1.61 19.29
CA VAL A 108 -5.25 -0.80 20.19
C VAL A 108 -6.12 0.17 19.38
N TYR A 109 -5.52 0.88 18.43
CA TYR A 109 -6.21 1.89 17.62
C TYR A 109 -6.78 1.34 16.31
N LYS A 110 -6.89 0.01 16.16
CA LYS A 110 -7.35 -0.61 14.90
C LYS A 110 -8.71 -0.07 14.44
N ASP A 111 -9.64 0.13 15.39
CA ASP A 111 -11.02 0.50 15.08
C ASP A 111 -11.12 2.00 14.77
N ASP A 112 -10.39 2.83 15.50
CA ASP A 112 -10.24 4.26 15.22
C ASP A 112 -9.59 4.49 13.86
N LEU A 113 -8.47 3.81 13.60
CA LEU A 113 -7.77 3.83 12.30
C LEU A 113 -8.70 3.39 11.18
N LYS A 114 -9.45 2.30 11.36
CA LYS A 114 -10.44 1.86 10.37
C LYS A 114 -11.48 2.95 10.11
N SER A 115 -12.02 3.57 11.16
CA SER A 115 -13.05 4.61 11.01
C SER A 115 -12.54 5.85 10.29
N GLU A 116 -11.32 6.29 10.60
CA GLU A 116 -10.71 7.48 10.01
C GLU A 116 -10.28 7.22 8.56
N LEU A 117 -9.70 6.05 8.30
CA LEU A 117 -9.39 5.59 6.94
C LEU A 117 -10.67 5.51 6.11
N SER A 118 -11.74 4.91 6.63
CA SER A 118 -13.03 4.86 5.93
C SER A 118 -13.54 6.26 5.58
N LYS A 119 -13.54 7.21 6.52
CA LYS A 119 -13.97 8.60 6.25
C LYS A 119 -13.12 9.28 5.17
N GLN A 120 -11.81 9.09 5.20
CA GLN A 120 -10.92 9.64 4.17
C GLN A 120 -11.19 9.02 2.81
N MET A 121 -11.35 7.70 2.75
CA MET A 121 -11.69 6.99 1.52
C MET A 121 -13.05 7.45 0.98
N GLU A 122 -14.07 7.63 1.83
CA GLU A 122 -15.39 8.15 1.43
C GLU A 122 -15.27 9.56 0.84
N LYS A 123 -14.51 10.43 1.51
CA LYS A 123 -14.29 11.81 1.06
C LYS A 123 -13.60 11.85 -0.30
N THR A 124 -12.58 11.02 -0.49
CA THR A 124 -11.84 10.92 -1.75
C THR A 124 -12.73 10.35 -2.87
N LEU A 125 -13.52 9.33 -2.60
CA LEU A 125 -14.48 8.77 -3.56
C LEU A 125 -15.55 9.80 -3.97
N VAL A 126 -16.16 10.48 -3.00
CA VAL A 126 -17.25 11.43 -3.26
C VAL A 126 -16.78 12.68 -4.00
N ASN A 127 -15.59 13.19 -3.69
CA ASN A 127 -15.14 14.50 -4.17
C ASN A 127 -14.08 14.47 -5.28
N GLN A 128 -13.40 13.35 -5.49
CA GLN A 128 -12.22 13.31 -6.37
C GLN A 128 -12.32 12.26 -7.49
N TYR A 129 -13.18 11.26 -7.36
CA TYR A 129 -13.37 10.24 -8.39
C TYR A 129 -13.93 10.85 -9.68
N GLU A 130 -13.20 10.71 -10.79
CA GLU A 130 -13.53 11.25 -12.12
C GLU A 130 -13.86 12.77 -12.15
N VAL A 131 -13.37 13.54 -11.18
CA VAL A 131 -13.58 15.00 -11.12
C VAL A 131 -12.40 15.75 -11.72
N ASP A 132 -12.65 16.65 -12.67
CA ASP A 132 -11.66 17.58 -13.25
C ASP A 132 -10.37 16.91 -13.77
N LEU A 133 -10.50 15.74 -14.38
CA LEU A 133 -9.38 14.89 -14.83
C LEU A 133 -8.43 15.56 -15.86
N THR A 134 -8.87 16.63 -16.52
CA THR A 134 -8.07 17.38 -17.50
C THR A 134 -7.11 18.36 -16.85
N ASN A 135 -7.47 18.92 -15.69
CA ASN A 135 -6.69 19.97 -15.00
C ASN A 135 -6.05 19.47 -13.70
N ASN A 136 -6.53 18.36 -13.14
CA ASN A 136 -6.06 17.86 -11.86
C ASN A 136 -5.52 16.43 -11.99
N GLN A 137 -4.20 16.33 -12.14
CA GLN A 137 -3.52 15.03 -12.23
C GLN A 137 -3.81 14.17 -11.00
N ASN A 138 -3.84 14.75 -9.80
CA ASN A 138 -4.09 13.99 -8.56
C ASN A 138 -5.44 13.26 -8.57
N ASN A 139 -6.49 13.88 -9.11
CA ASN A 139 -7.81 13.27 -9.19
C ASN A 139 -7.85 12.09 -10.17
N ARG A 140 -7.06 12.16 -11.26
CA ARG A 140 -6.85 11.03 -12.17
C ARG A 140 -6.23 9.86 -11.44
N GLU A 141 -5.16 10.10 -10.70
CA GLU A 141 -4.47 9.01 -10.00
C GLU A 141 -5.36 8.39 -8.92
N VAL A 142 -6.12 9.20 -8.19
CA VAL A 142 -7.13 8.74 -7.23
C VAL A 142 -8.19 7.85 -7.91
N THR A 143 -8.64 8.23 -9.09
CA THR A 143 -9.64 7.48 -9.88
C THR A 143 -9.08 6.12 -10.29
N ASP A 144 -7.83 6.08 -10.75
CA ASP A 144 -7.14 4.84 -11.14
C ASP A 144 -7.03 3.88 -9.95
N VAL A 145 -6.54 4.36 -8.79
CA VAL A 145 -6.48 3.57 -7.55
C VAL A 145 -7.85 2.97 -7.21
N TRP A 146 -8.91 3.77 -7.30
CA TRP A 146 -10.27 3.31 -7.02
C TRP A 146 -10.73 2.22 -7.98
N ASN A 147 -10.45 2.37 -9.27
CA ASN A 147 -10.79 1.40 -10.29
C ASN A 147 -10.07 0.06 -10.05
N ASP A 148 -8.79 0.10 -9.67
CA ASP A 148 -7.99 -1.09 -9.39
C ASP A 148 -8.43 -1.81 -8.13
N ILE A 149 -8.64 -1.07 -7.04
CA ILE A 149 -9.13 -1.65 -5.78
C ILE A 149 -10.45 -2.37 -6.02
N GLN A 150 -11.39 -1.72 -6.70
CA GLN A 150 -12.72 -2.29 -6.96
C GLN A 150 -12.66 -3.50 -7.88
N THR A 151 -11.82 -3.46 -8.93
CA THR A 151 -11.69 -4.56 -9.89
C THR A 151 -10.95 -5.76 -9.29
N ASN A 152 -9.83 -5.53 -8.60
CA ASN A 152 -8.96 -6.58 -8.06
C ASN A 152 -9.53 -7.22 -6.78
N LEU A 153 -10.08 -6.40 -5.88
CA LEU A 153 -10.69 -6.89 -4.64
C LEU A 153 -12.15 -7.28 -4.80
N LYS A 154 -12.75 -7.05 -5.99
CA LYS A 154 -14.17 -7.30 -6.26
C LYS A 154 -15.04 -6.68 -5.17
N CYS A 155 -14.85 -5.40 -4.94
CA CYS A 155 -15.62 -4.59 -4.00
C CYS A 155 -16.17 -3.33 -4.70
N CYS A 156 -17.10 -2.63 -4.06
CA CYS A 156 -17.61 -1.36 -4.57
C CYS A 156 -17.77 -0.35 -3.44
N GLY A 157 -17.07 0.78 -3.53
CA GLY A 157 -17.06 1.82 -2.50
C GLY A 157 -16.21 1.45 -1.27
N VAL A 158 -16.48 2.12 -0.15
CA VAL A 158 -15.70 2.03 1.09
C VAL A 158 -16.27 1.00 2.06
N GLU A 159 -17.60 0.99 2.21
CA GLU A 159 -18.30 0.11 3.13
C GLU A 159 -19.49 -0.55 2.41
N GLY A 160 -19.48 -1.89 2.38
CA GLY A 160 -20.51 -2.70 1.73
C GLY A 160 -19.95 -3.70 0.72
N SER A 161 -20.70 -4.77 0.48
CA SER A 161 -20.44 -5.74 -0.61
C SER A 161 -20.89 -5.18 -1.97
N LEU A 162 -20.55 -5.84 -3.08
CA LEU A 162 -20.96 -5.42 -4.45
C LEU A 162 -22.47 -5.16 -4.58
N GLY A 163 -23.30 -5.92 -3.85
CA GLY A 163 -24.76 -5.80 -3.84
C GLY A 163 -25.36 -5.09 -2.63
N SER A 164 -24.56 -4.34 -1.84
CA SER A 164 -25.04 -3.66 -0.63
C SER A 164 -25.65 -2.29 -0.95
N ASP A 165 -26.90 -2.01 -0.58
CA ASP A 165 -27.56 -0.72 -0.85
C ASP A 165 -26.75 0.51 -0.39
N ARG A 166 -25.95 0.34 0.67
CA ARG A 166 -25.11 1.40 1.25
C ARG A 166 -24.00 1.88 0.31
N SER A 167 -23.36 1.00 -0.44
CA SER A 167 -22.31 1.40 -1.39
C SER A 167 -22.90 2.16 -2.58
N TRP A 168 -24.09 1.75 -3.02
CA TRP A 168 -24.83 2.40 -4.11
C TRP A 168 -25.31 3.80 -3.72
N PHE A 169 -25.81 3.97 -2.50
CA PHE A 169 -26.22 5.27 -1.97
C PHE A 169 -25.03 6.26 -1.89
N LEU A 170 -23.86 5.79 -1.46
CA LEU A 170 -22.65 6.63 -1.40
C LEU A 170 -22.29 7.18 -2.78
N TRP A 171 -22.37 6.35 -3.83
CA TRP A 171 -22.09 6.80 -5.20
C TRP A 171 -23.04 7.88 -5.69
N GLN A 172 -24.32 7.84 -5.30
CA GLN A 172 -25.29 8.89 -5.66
C GLN A 172 -24.92 10.27 -5.08
N SER A 173 -24.16 10.30 -3.98
CA SER A 173 -23.67 11.55 -3.37
C SER A 173 -22.40 12.10 -4.03
N SER A 174 -21.72 11.30 -4.87
CA SER A 174 -20.47 11.68 -5.53
C SER A 174 -20.63 12.81 -6.54
N ALA A 175 -19.58 13.61 -6.70
CA ALA A 175 -19.49 14.62 -7.74
C ALA A 175 -19.57 14.00 -9.15
N TRP A 176 -18.99 12.80 -9.33
CA TRP A 176 -19.11 12.00 -10.54
C TRP A 176 -20.57 11.73 -10.94
N TYR A 177 -21.38 11.21 -10.02
CA TYR A 177 -22.78 10.91 -10.30
C TYR A 177 -23.59 12.17 -10.65
N ARG A 178 -23.33 13.27 -9.95
CA ARG A 178 -23.99 14.56 -10.18
C ARG A 178 -23.59 15.20 -11.52
N ALA A 179 -22.39 14.93 -12.02
CA ALA A 179 -21.92 15.42 -13.31
C ALA A 179 -22.55 14.70 -14.51
N GLN A 180 -23.14 13.50 -14.31
CA GLN A 180 -23.80 12.76 -15.38
C GLN A 180 -25.12 13.43 -15.81
N PRO A 181 -25.51 13.35 -17.10
CA PRO A 181 -26.82 13.82 -17.56
C PRO A 181 -27.96 13.03 -16.92
N ALA A 182 -29.04 13.71 -16.56
CA ALA A 182 -30.25 13.09 -15.98
C ALA A 182 -31.11 12.44 -17.07
N ASN A 183 -30.64 11.34 -17.65
CA ASN A 183 -31.35 10.56 -18.66
C ASN A 183 -31.58 9.11 -18.21
N SER A 184 -32.34 8.33 -18.99
CA SER A 184 -32.61 6.90 -18.75
C SER A 184 -31.37 6.00 -18.87
N ASN A 185 -30.21 6.55 -19.20
CA ASN A 185 -28.93 5.84 -19.34
C ASN A 185 -27.96 6.13 -18.18
N ARG A 186 -28.39 6.85 -17.14
CA ARG A 186 -27.54 7.16 -15.99
C ARG A 186 -27.17 5.88 -15.22
N THR A 187 -25.88 5.70 -14.97
CA THR A 187 -25.36 4.57 -14.18
C THR A 187 -25.21 4.97 -12.71
N LEU A 188 -25.59 4.08 -11.80
CA LEU A 188 -25.53 4.35 -10.36
C LEU A 188 -24.13 4.18 -9.77
N VAL A 189 -23.32 3.32 -10.38
CA VAL A 189 -21.96 2.98 -9.97
C VAL A 189 -21.05 2.93 -11.21
N PRO A 190 -19.74 3.13 -11.06
CA PRO A 190 -18.81 3.10 -12.20
C PRO A 190 -18.62 1.70 -12.78
N ALA A 191 -18.00 1.64 -13.95
CA ALA A 191 -17.71 0.39 -14.67
C ALA A 191 -16.81 -0.58 -13.87
N SER A 192 -15.89 -0.06 -13.06
CA SER A 192 -15.03 -0.83 -12.13
C SER A 192 -15.83 -1.61 -11.08
N CYS A 193 -16.96 -1.05 -10.62
CA CYS A 193 -17.91 -1.74 -9.74
C CYS A 193 -18.84 -2.70 -10.52
N CYS A 194 -19.17 -2.33 -11.77
CA CYS A 194 -20.11 -3.07 -12.62
C CYS A 194 -19.42 -4.26 -13.33
N ASN A 195 -19.00 -5.27 -12.58
CA ASN A 195 -18.42 -6.51 -13.14
C ASN A 195 -19.48 -7.63 -13.28
N LYS A 196 -19.25 -8.57 -14.21
CA LYS A 196 -20.02 -9.79 -14.55
C LYS A 196 -20.34 -10.74 -13.39
N ALA A 197 -19.81 -10.49 -12.18
CA ALA A 197 -20.17 -11.21 -10.96
C ALA A 197 -21.50 -10.73 -10.36
N LEU A 198 -21.98 -9.54 -10.72
CA LEU A 198 -23.39 -9.18 -10.59
C LEU A 198 -24.14 -9.97 -11.65
N THR A 199 -24.91 -10.97 -11.23
CA THR A 199 -25.67 -11.89 -12.09
C THR A 199 -26.70 -11.18 -12.98
N ASN A 200 -26.86 -9.86 -12.84
CA ASN A 200 -27.84 -9.07 -13.57
C ASN A 200 -27.25 -7.69 -13.94
N THR A 201 -26.89 -7.51 -15.22
CA THR A 201 -26.38 -6.26 -15.81
C THR A 201 -27.34 -5.08 -15.64
N ASP A 202 -28.63 -5.38 -15.40
CA ASP A 202 -29.66 -4.41 -15.03
C ASP A 202 -29.39 -3.71 -13.69
N GLN A 203 -28.65 -4.35 -12.76
CA GLN A 203 -28.39 -3.77 -11.45
C GLN A 203 -27.55 -2.49 -11.57
N CYS A 204 -26.57 -2.44 -12.46
CA CYS A 204 -25.74 -1.25 -12.67
C CYS A 204 -26.50 -0.03 -13.21
N ARG A 205 -27.70 -0.27 -13.78
CA ARG A 205 -28.50 0.74 -14.50
C ARG A 205 -29.85 1.04 -13.84
N LYS A 206 -30.39 0.18 -12.97
CA LYS A 206 -31.79 0.29 -12.55
C LYS A 206 -32.05 1.49 -11.64
N VAL A 207 -32.46 2.59 -12.28
CA VAL A 207 -33.74 3.22 -11.94
C VAL A 207 -34.82 2.45 -12.68
N ASN A 208 -35.43 1.46 -12.05
CA ASN A 208 -36.82 1.14 -12.33
C ASN A 208 -37.59 1.46 -11.05
N GLY A 209 -38.11 2.68 -10.98
CA GLY A 209 -39.30 2.90 -10.18
C GLY A 209 -40.38 1.96 -10.71
N THR A 210 -40.82 1.02 -9.88
CA THR A 210 -42.13 0.36 -9.88
C THR A 210 -42.11 -0.78 -8.85
N ALA A 211 -42.43 -0.43 -7.62
CA ALA A 211 -43.55 -1.02 -6.87
C ALA A 211 -43.93 -0.04 -5.77
#